data_AF-A0A9Q1HLT3-F1
#
_entry.id   AF-A0A9Q1HLT3-F1
#
_cell.length_a   1.000
_cell.length_b   1.000
_cell.length_c   1.000
_cell.angle_alpha   90.00
_cell.angle_beta   90.00
_cell.angle_gamma   90.00
#
_symmetry.space_group_name_H-M   'P 1'
#
loop_
_entity.id
_entity.type
_entity.pdbx_description
1 polymer ?
#
loop_
_entity_poly.entity_id
_entity_poly.type
_entity_poly.pdbx_seq_one_letter_code
_entity_poly.pdbx_strand_id
1 'polypeptide(L)'
;MVQEFIKSVLLSSEHPVGMIEDYFYRVEFQKRGSPHIHMLIWVANAPRFHDSAHDDITAFIDKYVTCNNTPTAPDMEQLLNYQNHRHAQTCKKNNENICKFSFPMFPLPRTMILYPLPQNVPEEELVQITANYKKDFL
;
A
#
# COMPACT_ATOMS: atom_id res chain seq x y z
N MET A 1 -7.66 -22.20 -8.92
CA MET A 1 -7.41 -21.50 -7.65
C MET A 1 -7.65 -19.99 -7.77
N VAL A 2 -6.88 -19.25 -8.60
CA VAL A 2 -7.07 -17.79 -8.75
C VAL A 2 -8.44 -17.42 -9.31
N GLN A 3 -8.88 -18.08 -10.39
CA GLN A 3 -10.20 -17.84 -10.99
C GLN A 3 -11.34 -18.12 -10.00
N GLU A 4 -11.22 -19.21 -9.22
CA GLU A 4 -12.21 -19.54 -8.18
C GLU A 4 -12.21 -18.52 -7.05
N PHE A 5 -11.05 -17.98 -6.65
CA PHE A 5 -10.97 -16.90 -5.69
C PHE A 5 -11.65 -15.63 -6.21
N ILE A 6 -11.38 -15.25 -7.46
CA ILE A 6 -12.03 -14.09 -8.09
C ILE A 6 -13.55 -14.30 -8.10
N LYS A 7 -14.02 -15.44 -8.59
CA LYS A 7 -15.45 -15.73 -8.72
C LYS A 7 -16.17 -15.85 -7.38
N SER A 8 -15.59 -16.57 -6.42
CA SER A 8 -16.25 -16.94 -5.17
C SER A 8 -16.05 -15.92 -4.06
N VAL A 9 -15.02 -15.08 -4.14
CA VAL A 9 -14.71 -14.07 -3.12
C VAL A 9 -14.89 -12.67 -3.68
N LEU A 10 -14.12 -12.29 -4.70
CA LEU A 10 -14.12 -10.90 -5.19
C LEU A 10 -15.43 -10.51 -5.89
N LEU A 11 -16.00 -11.41 -6.69
CA LEU A 11 -17.27 -11.22 -7.40
C LEU A 11 -18.49 -11.74 -6.64
N SER A 12 -18.30 -12.11 -5.36
CA SER A 12 -19.42 -12.53 -4.51
C SER A 12 -20.39 -11.36 -4.26
N SER A 13 -21.61 -11.70 -3.83
CA SER A 13 -22.62 -10.72 -3.40
C SER A 13 -22.18 -9.86 -2.21
N GLU A 14 -21.14 -10.27 -1.49
CA GLU A 14 -20.58 -9.53 -0.36
C GLU A 14 -19.76 -8.31 -0.80
N HIS A 15 -19.38 -8.23 -2.08
CA HIS A 15 -18.66 -7.09 -2.68
C HIS A 15 -17.50 -6.58 -1.80
N PRO A 16 -16.52 -7.44 -1.45
CA PRO A 16 -15.53 -7.13 -0.42
C PRO A 16 -14.66 -5.91 -0.75
N VAL A 17 -14.49 -5.62 -2.04
CA VAL A 17 -13.77 -4.44 -2.55
C VAL A 17 -14.69 -3.48 -3.32
N GLY A 18 -16.00 -3.55 -3.08
CA GLY A 18 -17.02 -2.87 -3.87
C GLY A 18 -17.51 -3.72 -5.06
N MET A 19 -18.44 -3.18 -5.82
CA MET A 19 -18.98 -3.84 -7.02
C MET A 19 -17.95 -3.76 -8.14
N ILE A 20 -17.42 -4.89 -8.57
CA ILE A 20 -16.39 -4.96 -9.60
C ILE A 20 -17.06 -4.93 -10.99
N GLU A 21 -16.69 -3.96 -11.81
CA GLU A 21 -17.15 -3.85 -13.20
C GLU A 21 -16.24 -4.62 -14.16
N ASP A 22 -14.93 -4.59 -13.89
CA ASP A 22 -13.92 -5.29 -14.66
C ASP A 22 -12.69 -5.60 -13.81
N TYR A 23 -11.85 -6.53 -14.24
CA TYR A 23 -10.57 -6.82 -13.61
C TYR A 23 -9.57 -7.40 -14.61
N PHE A 24 -8.30 -7.09 -14.39
CA PHE A 24 -7.18 -7.67 -15.13
C PHE A 24 -6.20 -8.28 -14.14
N TYR A 25 -5.66 -9.46 -14.45
CA TYR A 25 -4.56 -10.02 -13.66
C TYR A 25 -3.53 -10.73 -14.52
N ARG A 26 -2.30 -10.77 -14.02
CA ARG A 26 -1.22 -11.59 -14.54
C ARG A 26 -0.53 -12.36 -13.43
N VAL A 27 -0.04 -13.55 -13.77
CA VAL A 27 0.80 -14.35 -12.88
C VAL A 27 2.24 -13.99 -13.15
N GLU A 28 2.98 -13.58 -12.13
CA GLU A 28 4.40 -13.31 -12.22
C GLU A 28 5.20 -14.36 -11.42
N PHE A 29 6.22 -14.90 -12.06
CA PHE A 29 7.14 -15.85 -11.44
C PHE A 29 8.38 -15.08 -11.01
N GLN A 30 8.51 -14.80 -9.72
CA GLN A 30 9.77 -14.27 -9.19
C GLN A 30 10.86 -15.34 -9.31
N LYS A 31 12.12 -14.94 -9.50
CA LYS A 31 13.27 -15.86 -9.51
C LYS A 31 13.41 -16.69 -8.21
N ARG A 32 12.67 -16.32 -7.16
CA ARG A 32 12.57 -17.02 -5.87
C ARG A 32 11.16 -16.83 -5.32
N GLY A 33 10.55 -17.91 -4.84
CA GLY A 33 9.22 -17.87 -4.21
C GLY A 33 8.10 -18.47 -5.06
N SER A 34 6.90 -18.41 -4.50
CA SER A 34 5.67 -18.87 -5.15
C SER A 34 5.21 -17.86 -6.21
N PRO A 35 4.50 -18.29 -7.27
CA PRO A 35 3.92 -17.36 -8.24
C PRO A 35 3.00 -16.36 -7.52
N HIS A 36 3.12 -15.07 -7.85
CA HIS A 36 2.26 -14.02 -7.28
C HIS A 36 1.39 -13.37 -8.35
N ILE A 37 0.24 -12.88 -7.90
CA ILE A 37 -0.74 -12.23 -8.77
C ILE A 37 -0.55 -10.72 -8.69
N HIS A 38 -0.35 -10.10 -9.85
CA HIS A 38 -0.57 -8.67 -10.01
C HIS A 38 -1.95 -8.46 -10.62
N MET A 39 -2.79 -7.64 -9.98
CA MET A 39 -4.17 -7.45 -10.37
C MET A 39 -4.55 -5.97 -10.37
N LEU A 40 -5.37 -5.57 -11.34
CA LEU A 40 -6.09 -4.31 -11.40
C LEU A 40 -7.59 -4.62 -11.32
N ILE A 41 -8.32 -3.86 -10.52
CA ILE A 41 -9.76 -4.02 -10.32
C ILE A 41 -10.43 -2.67 -10.57
N TRP A 42 -11.45 -2.66 -11.42
CA TRP A 42 -12.30 -1.49 -11.64
C TRP A 42 -13.57 -1.65 -10.81
N VAL A 43 -13.79 -0.70 -9.91
CA VAL A 43 -14.90 -0.72 -8.96
C VAL A 43 -15.92 0.34 -9.37
N ALA A 44 -17.18 -0.06 -9.51
CA ALA A 44 -18.29 0.81 -9.83
C ALA A 44 -18.39 1.95 -8.81
N ASN A 45 -18.57 3.18 -9.31
CA ASN A 45 -18.71 4.40 -8.49
C ASN A 45 -17.53 4.70 -7.56
N ALA A 46 -16.34 4.12 -7.80
CA ALA A 46 -15.14 4.54 -7.08
C ALA A 46 -14.82 6.02 -7.41
N PRO A 47 -14.33 6.81 -6.43
CA PRO A 47 -13.97 8.20 -6.67
C PRO A 47 -12.85 8.29 -7.69
N ARG A 48 -12.96 9.24 -8.61
CA ARG A 48 -12.00 9.42 -9.70
C ARG A 48 -11.04 10.54 -9.37
N PHE A 49 -9.76 10.29 -9.61
CA PHE A 49 -8.73 11.32 -9.50
C PHE A 49 -9.07 12.48 -10.45
N HIS A 50 -8.94 13.72 -9.96
CA HIS A 50 -9.36 14.99 -10.60
C HIS A 50 -10.86 15.32 -10.59
N ASP A 51 -11.76 14.35 -10.53
CA ASP A 51 -13.20 14.62 -10.57
C ASP A 51 -13.85 14.63 -9.18
N SER A 52 -13.31 13.83 -8.25
CA SER A 52 -13.81 13.69 -6.88
C SER A 52 -13.02 14.55 -5.90
N ALA A 53 -13.64 14.92 -4.77
CA ALA A 53 -12.94 15.61 -3.71
C ALA A 53 -11.81 14.74 -3.14
N HIS A 54 -10.72 15.36 -2.68
CA HIS A 54 -9.59 14.61 -2.12
C HIS A 54 -10.00 13.78 -0.92
N ASP A 55 -10.89 14.31 -0.08
CA ASP A 55 -11.37 13.60 1.10
C ASP A 55 -12.09 12.29 0.71
N ASP A 56 -12.93 12.32 -0.34
CA ASP A 56 -13.60 11.12 -0.86
C ASP A 56 -12.61 10.08 -1.38
N ILE A 57 -11.58 10.53 -2.12
CA ILE A 57 -10.53 9.64 -2.65
C ILE A 57 -9.74 9.01 -1.50
N THR A 58 -9.30 9.81 -0.52
CA THR A 58 -8.52 9.30 0.61
C THR A 58 -9.34 8.38 1.51
N ALA A 59 -10.62 8.69 1.76
CA ALA A 59 -11.51 7.84 2.53
C ALA A 59 -11.78 6.50 1.83
N PHE A 60 -11.91 6.50 0.50
CA PHE A 60 -12.03 5.27 -0.29
C PHE A 60 -10.75 4.42 -0.21
N ILE A 61 -9.57 5.04 -0.28
CA ILE A 61 -8.29 4.33 -0.11
C ILE A 61 -8.20 3.74 1.31
N ASP A 62 -8.45 4.54 2.35
CA ASP A 62 -8.35 4.10 3.75
C ASP A 62 -9.33 2.99 4.10
N LYS A 63 -10.47 2.90 3.39
CA LYS A 63 -11.42 1.80 3.55
C LYS A 63 -10.80 0.43 3.21
N TYR A 64 -9.91 0.38 2.22
CA TYR A 64 -9.36 -0.88 1.70
C TYR A 64 -7.87 -1.07 2.02
N VAL A 65 -7.13 0.03 2.19
CA VAL A 65 -5.69 0.04 2.46
C VAL A 65 -5.46 0.56 3.88
N THR A 66 -5.81 -0.26 4.85
CA THR A 66 -5.63 0.04 6.28
C THR A 66 -5.17 -1.19 7.04
N CYS A 67 -4.59 -0.98 8.22
CA CYS A 67 -4.13 -2.05 9.09
C CYS A 67 -4.34 -1.65 10.56
N ASN A 68 -4.78 -2.60 11.38
CA ASN A 68 -4.86 -2.45 12.83
C ASN A 68 -4.12 -3.63 13.47
N ASN A 69 -3.19 -3.34 14.37
CA ASN A 69 -2.41 -4.35 15.08
C ASN A 69 -3.01 -4.72 16.45
N THR A 70 -4.22 -4.26 16.75
CA THR A 70 -4.97 -4.62 17.95
C THR A 70 -5.77 -5.90 17.67
N PRO A 71 -5.45 -7.04 18.29
CA PRO A 71 -6.20 -8.27 18.07
C PRO A 71 -7.62 -8.12 18.58
N THR A 72 -8.62 -8.37 17.72
CA THR A 72 -10.03 -8.37 18.11
C THR A 72 -10.60 -9.78 18.30
N ALA A 73 -9.81 -10.82 17.96
CA ALA A 73 -10.18 -12.22 18.07
C ALA A 73 -8.94 -13.09 18.43
N PRO A 74 -9.12 -14.28 19.03
CA PRO A 74 -8.01 -15.12 19.50
C PRO A 74 -6.98 -15.48 18.41
N ASP A 75 -7.46 -15.83 17.21
CA ASP A 75 -6.58 -16.25 16.11
C ASP A 75 -5.91 -15.05 15.40
N MET A 76 -6.38 -13.83 15.68
CA MET A 76 -5.89 -12.62 15.01
C MET A 76 -4.46 -12.27 15.42
N GLU A 77 -4.06 -12.57 16.66
CA GLU A 77 -2.70 -12.29 17.15
C GLU A 77 -1.65 -13.01 16.28
N GLN A 78 -1.88 -14.29 15.97
CA GLN A 78 -0.99 -15.05 15.11
C GLN A 78 -0.96 -14.51 13.68
N LEU A 79 -2.11 -14.11 13.13
CA LEU A 79 -2.21 -13.54 11.79
C LEU A 79 -1.49 -12.20 11.67
N LEU A 80 -1.69 -11.31 12.65
CA LEU A 80 -1.00 -10.02 12.72
C LEU A 80 0.51 -10.21 12.85
N ASN A 81 0.94 -11.24 13.57
CA ASN A 81 2.35 -11.55 13.69
C ASN A 81 3.03 -11.88 12.35
N TYR A 82 2.30 -12.46 11.38
CA TYR A 82 2.81 -12.68 10.02
C TYR A 82 2.88 -11.41 9.17
N GLN A 83 2.10 -10.38 9.50
CA GLN A 83 2.10 -9.09 8.81
C GLN A 83 3.19 -8.14 9.34
N ASN A 84 3.74 -8.43 10.53
CA ASN A 84 4.79 -7.63 11.12
C ASN A 84 6.16 -7.97 10.51
N HIS A 85 6.84 -6.93 10.01
CA HIS A 85 8.19 -7.09 9.48
C HIS A 85 9.16 -7.51 10.60
N ARG A 86 9.86 -8.63 10.38
CA ARG A 86 10.90 -9.13 11.28
C ARG A 86 12.24 -9.20 10.53
N HIS A 87 13.33 -8.80 11.19
CA HIS A 87 14.67 -8.85 10.64
C HIS A 87 15.21 -10.30 10.57
N ALA A 88 14.73 -11.05 9.57
CA ALA A 88 15.29 -12.35 9.19
C ALA A 88 16.71 -12.19 8.61
N GLN A 89 17.46 -13.28 8.50
CA GLN A 89 18.83 -13.28 7.97
C GLN A 89 18.93 -12.61 6.58
N THR A 90 17.94 -12.83 5.71
CA THR A 90 17.87 -12.24 4.37
C THR A 90 17.51 -10.75 4.36
N CYS A 91 16.96 -10.25 5.47
CA CYS A 91 16.58 -8.87 5.66
C CYS A 91 17.77 -8.02 6.15
N LYS A 92 18.72 -8.59 6.90
CA LYS A 92 19.84 -7.82 7.45
C LYS A 92 20.83 -7.42 6.36
N LYS A 93 21.21 -6.13 6.34
CA LYS A 93 22.30 -5.63 5.50
C LYS A 93 23.63 -5.85 6.23
N ASN A 94 24.61 -6.47 5.56
CA ASN A 94 25.96 -6.71 6.10
C ASN A 94 26.02 -7.37 7.49
N ASN A 95 25.03 -8.20 7.84
CA ASN A 95 24.90 -8.82 9.16
C ASN A 95 24.66 -7.84 10.32
N GLU A 96 24.44 -6.55 10.03
CA GLU A 96 24.02 -5.53 10.98
C GLU A 96 22.49 -5.55 11.14
N ASN A 97 21.96 -5.02 12.24
CA ASN A 97 20.52 -4.86 12.44
C ASN A 97 19.94 -3.68 11.62
N ILE A 98 20.36 -3.58 10.35
CA ILE A 98 19.86 -2.60 9.38
C ILE A 98 19.00 -3.36 8.36
N CYS A 99 17.77 -2.90 8.16
CA CYS A 99 16.86 -3.47 7.17
C CYS A 99 17.37 -3.20 5.74
N LYS A 100 17.61 -4.26 4.97
CA LYS A 100 17.95 -4.19 3.53
C LYS A 100 16.85 -3.55 2.69
N PHE A 101 15.61 -3.64 3.14
CA PHE A 101 14.42 -3.09 2.47
C PHE A 101 14.01 -1.72 3.02
N SER A 102 14.84 -1.12 3.89
CA SER A 102 14.60 0.20 4.48
C SER A 102 13.30 0.30 5.30
N PHE A 103 12.89 -0.78 5.98
CA PHE A 103 11.80 -0.74 6.96
C PHE A 103 12.29 -0.30 8.36
N PRO A 104 11.43 0.37 9.14
CA PRO A 104 10.14 0.89 8.72
C PRO A 104 10.31 2.04 7.71
N MET A 105 9.51 2.04 6.64
CA MET A 105 9.39 3.23 5.81
C MET A 105 8.78 4.33 6.67
N PHE A 106 9.23 5.58 6.49
CA PHE A 106 8.71 6.71 7.27
C PHE A 106 7.19 6.77 7.13
N PRO A 107 6.43 6.62 8.23
CA PRO A 107 4.98 6.57 8.17
C PRO A 107 4.45 7.96 7.83
N LEU A 108 3.61 8.06 6.80
CA LEU A 108 2.73 9.20 6.67
C LEU A 108 1.59 9.04 7.69
N PRO A 109 1.26 10.08 8.49
CA PRO A 109 0.25 9.96 9.54
C PRO A 109 -1.17 9.78 9.00
N ARG A 110 -1.36 10.02 7.70
CA ARG A 110 -2.63 9.88 6.97
C ARG A 110 -2.37 9.70 5.49
N THR A 111 -3.32 9.11 4.79
CA THR A 111 -3.34 9.07 3.34
C THR A 111 -3.47 10.49 2.78
N MET A 112 -2.68 10.81 1.76
CA MET A 112 -2.69 12.12 1.13
C MET A 112 -2.33 12.05 -0.35
N ILE A 113 -2.88 12.97 -1.12
CA ILE A 113 -2.56 13.16 -2.53
C ILE A 113 -1.40 14.15 -2.62
N LEU A 114 -0.31 13.73 -3.25
CA LEU A 114 0.87 14.57 -3.49
C LEU A 114 0.87 15.07 -4.93
N TYR A 115 1.24 16.34 -5.11
CA TYR A 115 1.44 16.95 -6.42
C TYR A 115 2.93 17.21 -6.65
N PRO A 116 3.38 17.19 -7.92
CA PRO A 116 4.70 17.69 -8.26
C PRO A 116 4.89 19.12 -7.77
N LEU A 117 6.13 19.49 -7.44
CA LEU A 117 6.47 20.87 -7.18
C LEU A 117 6.14 21.73 -8.42
N PRO A 118 5.66 22.98 -8.23
CA PRO A 118 5.51 23.93 -9.33
C PRO A 118 6.82 24.10 -10.12
N GLN A 119 6.74 24.47 -11.39
CA GLN A 119 7.98 24.69 -12.18
C GLN A 119 8.80 25.89 -11.70
N ASN A 120 8.16 26.87 -11.06
CA ASN A 120 8.78 28.13 -10.64
C ASN A 120 8.82 28.25 -9.11
N VAL A 121 9.28 27.21 -8.40
CA VAL A 121 9.54 27.34 -6.96
C VAL A 121 10.78 28.21 -6.75
N PRO A 122 10.72 29.25 -5.89
CA PRO A 122 11.88 30.05 -5.53
C PRO A 122 13.04 29.19 -5.00
N GLU A 123 14.28 29.56 -5.33
CA GLU A 123 15.47 28.78 -4.96
C GLU A 123 15.62 28.60 -3.44
N GLU A 124 15.28 29.63 -2.66
CA GLU A 124 15.28 29.58 -1.19
C GLU A 124 14.30 28.52 -0.65
N GLU A 125 13.11 28.42 -1.27
CA GLU A 125 12.11 27.42 -0.91
C GLU A 125 12.57 26.01 -1.32
N LEU A 126 13.21 25.85 -2.49
CA LEU A 126 13.82 24.58 -2.90
C LEU A 126 14.91 24.10 -1.94
N VAL A 127 15.75 25.03 -1.43
CA VAL A 127 16.76 24.71 -0.42
C VAL A 127 16.09 24.22 0.86
N GLN A 128 15.03 24.89 1.32
CA GLN A 128 14.30 24.47 2.51
C GLN A 128 13.59 23.13 2.32
N ILE A 129 12.92 22.89 1.18
CA ILE A 129 12.28 21.62 0.84
C ILE A 129 13.33 20.50 0.84
N THR A 130 14.49 20.74 0.23
CA THR A 130 15.59 19.76 0.17
C THR A 130 16.17 19.48 1.56
N ALA A 131 16.30 20.50 2.40
CA ALA A 131 16.78 20.35 3.77
C ALA A 131 15.78 19.55 4.62
N ASN A 132 14.48 19.85 4.52
CA ASN A 132 13.42 19.08 5.16
C ASN A 132 13.42 17.63 4.66
N TYR A 133 13.53 17.43 3.34
CA TYR A 133 13.58 16.08 2.76
C TYR A 133 14.77 15.27 3.30
N LYS A 134 15.96 15.88 3.37
CA LYS A 134 17.15 15.23 3.92
C LYS A 134 16.99 14.93 5.41
N LYS A 135 16.41 15.85 6.18
CA LYS A 135 16.18 15.65 7.62
C LYS A 135 15.16 14.55 7.90
N ASP A 136 14.11 14.48 7.09
CA ASP A 136 12.96 13.64 7.35
C ASP A 136 13.04 12.28 6.62
N PHE A 137 13.86 12.13 5.58
CA PHE A 137 13.92 10.92 4.73
C PHE A 137 15.32 10.34 4.44
N LEU A 138 16.43 10.96 4.88
CA LEU A 138 17.81 10.45 4.72
C LEU A 138 18.57 10.40 6.05
#